data_AF-A0A7V9KZK5-F1
#
_entry.id   AF-A0A7V9KZK5-F1
#
_cell.length_a   1.000
_cell.length_b   1.000
_cell.length_c   1.000
_cell.angle_alpha   90.00
_cell.angle_beta   90.00
_cell.angle_gamma   90.00
#
_symmetry.space_group_name_H-M   'P 1'
#
loop_
_entity.id
_entity.type
_entity.pdbx_description
1 polymer ?
#
loop_
_entity_poly.entity_id
_entity_poly.type
_entity_poly.pdbx_seq_one_letter_code
_entity_poly.pdbx_strand_id
1 'polypeptide(L)' 'GLSQIQELYARNPVSPGQQEQDGLEGIGLALLGFGQDASGEIYALGNISGTPFGTDGVVLKIVPRQ' A
#
# COMPACT_ATOMS: atom_id res chain seq x y z
N GLY A 1 11.74 -5.71 1.10
CA GLY A 1 10.76 -5.11 2.04
C GLY A 1 11.14 -3.67 2.32
N LEU A 2 10.20 -2.73 2.13
CA LEU A 2 10.37 -1.27 2.08
C LEU A 2 11.30 -0.72 0.99
N SER A 3 12.55 -1.16 0.88
CA SER A 3 13.49 -0.71 -0.17
C SER A 3 12.99 -1.00 -1.59
N GLN A 4 12.43 -2.19 -1.79
CA GLN A 4 11.79 -2.59 -3.06
C GLN A 4 10.53 -1.79 -3.37
N ILE A 5 9.79 -1.35 -2.34
CA ILE A 5 8.60 -0.51 -2.54
C ILE A 5 9.04 0.85 -3.08
N GLN A 6 10.08 1.43 -2.48
CA GLN A 6 10.65 2.69 -2.95
C GLN A 6 11.22 2.60 -4.37
N GLU A 7 11.79 1.46 -4.73
CA GLU A 7 12.28 1.20 -6.09
C GLU A 7 11.13 1.05 -7.10
N LEU A 8 9.99 0.47 -6.70
CA LEU A 8 8.78 0.41 -7.53
C LEU A 8 8.16 1.80 -7.74
N TYR A 9 8.15 2.66 -6.73
CA TYR A 9 7.75 4.06 -6.88
C TYR A 9 8.66 4.80 -7.87
N ALA A 10 9.98 4.61 -7.77
CA ALA A 10 10.94 5.26 -8.65
C ALA A 10 10.84 4.81 -10.12
N ARG A 11 10.35 3.60 -10.39
CA ARG A 11 10.23 3.02 -11.74
C ARG A 11 8.90 3.31 -12.44
N ASN A 12 7.88 3.78 -11.74
CA ASN A 12 6.60 4.17 -12.31
C ASN A 12 6.54 5.70 -12.43
N PRO A 13 6.95 6.29 -13.57
CA PRO A 13 6.84 7.73 -13.76
C PRO A 13 5.36 8.12 -13.73
N VAL A 14 4.95 8.77 -12.65
CA VAL A 14 3.64 9.42 -12.55
C VAL A 14 3.53 10.48 -13.65
N SER A 15 2.49 10.39 -14.45
CA SER A 15 2.24 11.37 -15.52
C SER A 15 2.08 12.76 -14.89
N PRO A 16 2.49 13.86 -15.56
CA PRO A 16 2.46 15.21 -14.98
C PRO A 16 1.11 15.70 -14.43
N GLY A 17 -0.01 15.03 -14.75
CA GLY A 17 -1.34 15.31 -14.16
C GLY A 17 -1.72 14.45 -12.94
N GLN A 18 -0.86 13.51 -12.51
CA GLN A 18 -1.05 12.67 -11.31
C GLN A 18 -0.21 13.16 -10.12
N GLN A 19 0.76 14.04 -10.37
CA GLN A 19 1.65 14.61 -9.35
C GLN A 19 0.96 15.68 -8.48
N GLU A 20 -0.16 16.25 -8.94
CA GLU A 20 -0.90 17.30 -8.23
C GLU A 20 -1.85 16.78 -7.15
N GLN A 21 -1.94 15.46 -6.98
CA GLN A 21 -2.69 14.86 -5.88
C GLN A 21 -1.73 14.50 -4.76
N ASP A 22 -1.20 15.52 -4.09
CA ASP A 22 -0.40 15.37 -2.88
C ASP A 22 -1.27 14.59 -1.85
N GLY A 23 -0.91 13.33 -1.60
CA GLY A 23 -1.71 12.40 -0.79
C GLY A 23 -2.56 11.35 -1.54
N LEU A 24 -2.44 11.19 -2.86
CA LEU A 24 -3.04 10.06 -3.61
C LEU A 24 -1.99 9.12 -4.23
N GLU A 25 -0.72 9.23 -3.82
CA GLU A 25 0.23 8.14 -3.99
C GLU A 25 -0.31 6.90 -3.24
N GLY A 26 -1.01 6.03 -3.96
CA GLY A 26 -1.45 4.74 -3.42
C GLY A 26 -0.26 3.99 -2.84
N ILE A 27 -0.47 3.14 -1.83
CA ILE A 27 0.55 2.52 -0.96
C ILE A 27 1.67 1.69 -1.63
N GLY A 28 1.75 1.65 -2.97
CA GLY A 28 2.79 0.94 -3.70
C GLY A 28 2.69 -0.58 -3.59
N LEU A 29 1.52 -1.09 -3.22
CA LEU A 29 1.24 -2.51 -2.98
C LEU A 29 -0.05 -2.93 -3.70
N ALA A 30 -0.11 -4.20 -4.10
CA ALA A 30 -1.38 -4.82 -4.45
C ALA A 30 -2.23 -4.93 -3.17
N LEU A 31 -3.45 -4.39 -3.21
CA LEU A 31 -4.43 -4.53 -2.14
C LEU A 31 -5.17 -5.85 -2.29
N LEU A 32 -5.02 -6.73 -1.31
CA LEU A 32 -5.59 -8.08 -1.32
C LEU A 32 -6.84 -8.20 -0.43
N GLY A 33 -7.04 -7.28 0.51
CA GLY A 33 -8.23 -7.25 1.35
C GLY A 33 -8.12 -6.31 2.53
N PHE A 34 -9.12 -6.40 3.41
CA PHE A 34 -9.20 -5.65 4.66
C PHE A 34 -9.40 -6.59 5.85
N GLY A 35 -8.90 -6.18 7.00
CA GLY A 35 -9.18 -6.82 8.29
C GLY A 35 -9.62 -5.79 9.32
N GLN A 36 -10.41 -6.23 10.28
CA GLN A 36 -10.78 -5.45 11.47
C GLN A 36 -10.40 -6.25 12.72
N ASP A 37 -9.79 -5.60 13.70
CA ASP A 37 -9.53 -6.22 15.00
C ASP A 37 -10.68 -6.03 16.00
N ALA A 38 -10.54 -6.62 17.19
CA ALA A 38 -11.58 -6.59 18.22
C ALA A 38 -11.88 -5.18 18.78
N SER A 39 -10.98 -4.21 18.58
CA SER A 39 -11.17 -2.81 18.98
C SER A 39 -11.78 -1.95 17.87
N GLY A 40 -11.98 -2.51 16.69
CA GLY A 40 -12.58 -1.86 15.53
C GLY A 40 -11.58 -1.19 14.60
N GLU A 41 -10.27 -1.32 14.85
CA GLU A 41 -9.23 -0.76 13.98
C GLU A 41 -9.19 -1.47 12.63
N ILE A 42 -8.96 -0.72 11.55
CA ILE A 42 -9.00 -1.22 10.18
C ILE A 42 -7.59 -1.38 9.63
N TYR A 43 -7.36 -2.47 8.92
CA TYR A 43 -6.07 -2.82 8.33
C TYR A 43 -6.23 -3.17 6.85
N ALA A 44 -5.26 -2.77 6.04
CA ALA A 44 -5.11 -3.20 4.65
C ALA A 44 -4.12 -4.38 4.57
N LEU A 45 -4.51 -5.41 3.83
CA LEU A 45 -3.68 -6.59 3.52
C LEU A 45 -3.08 -6.39 2.12
N GLY A 46 -1.77 -6.51 1.97
CA GLY A 46 -1.15 -6.34 0.66
C GLY A 46 0.23 -6.96 0.52
N ASN A 47 0.73 -7.00 -0.71
CA ASN A 47 2.10 -7.38 -1.02
C ASN A 47 2.56 -6.75 -2.36
N ILE A 48 3.82 -6.99 -2.71
CA ILE A 48 4.40 -6.47 -3.95
C ILE A 48 4.04 -7.32 -5.17
N SER A 49 3.76 -8.61 -4.97
CA SER A 49 3.59 -9.59 -6.06
C SER A 49 2.16 -9.70 -6.58
N GLY A 50 1.16 -9.23 -5.81
CA GLY A 50 -0.26 -9.45 -6.07
C GLY A 50 -0.73 -10.89 -5.87
N THR A 51 0.16 -11.82 -5.50
CA THR A 51 -0.18 -13.22 -5.29
C THR A 51 -0.58 -13.45 -3.84
N PRO A 52 -1.76 -14.00 -3.52
CA PRO A 52 -2.24 -14.13 -2.14
C PRO A 52 -1.59 -15.26 -1.33
N PHE A 53 -0.42 -15.74 -1.76
CA PHE A 53 0.33 -16.84 -1.15
C PHE A 53 1.81 -16.46 -1.04
N GLY A 54 2.50 -17.02 -0.05
CA GLY A 54 3.91 -16.74 0.19
C GLY A 54 4.13 -16.05 1.55
N THR A 55 5.25 -15.35 1.67
CA THR A 55 5.71 -14.75 2.94
C THR A 55 6.04 -13.26 2.84
N ASP A 56 5.74 -12.64 1.70
CA ASP A 56 5.99 -11.22 1.40
C ASP A 56 4.81 -10.30 1.76
N GLY A 57 3.76 -10.86 2.38
CA GLY A 57 2.59 -10.13 2.84
C GLY A 57 2.90 -9.11 3.94
N VAL A 58 2.20 -7.98 3.87
CA VAL A 58 2.20 -6.94 4.90
C VAL A 58 0.77 -6.61 5.35
N VAL A 59 0.66 -6.16 6.60
CA VAL A 59 -0.57 -5.66 7.20
C VAL A 59 -0.33 -4.21 7.61
N LEU A 60 -1.08 -3.27 7.03
CA LEU A 60 -0.92 -1.84 7.27
C LEU A 60 -2.14 -1.31 8.02
N LYS A 61 -1.93 -0.65 9.16
CA LYS A 61 -3.00 0.01 9.90
C LYS A 61 -3.45 1.28 9.16
N ILE A 62 -4.75 1.44 9.00
CA ILE A 62 -5.35 2.67 8.46
C ILE A 62 -5.58 3.63 9.62
N VAL A 63 -4.99 4.82 9.53
CA VAL A 63 -5.15 5.89 10.51
C VAL A 63 -5.81 7.11 9.85
N PRO A 64 -6.61 7.89 10.59
CA PRO A 64 -7.09 9.17 10.08
C PRO A 64 -5.94 10.08 9.68
N ARG A 65 -6.12 10.84 8.60
CA ARG A 65 -5.24 11.98 8.30
C ARG A 65 -5.39 13.03 9.39
N GLN A 66 -4.27 13.65 9.77
CA GLN A 66 -4.26 14.85 10.61
C GLN A 66 -4.49 16.09 9.76
#